data_AF-A0AAD3NIN3-F1
#
_entry.id   AF-A0AAD3NIN3-F1
#
_cell.length_a   1.000
_cell.length_b   1.000
_cell.length_c   1.000
_cell.angle_alpha   90.00
_cell.angle_beta   90.00
_cell.angle_gamma   90.00
#
_symmetry.space_group_name_H-M   'P 1'
#
loop_
_entity.id
_entity.type
_entity.pdbx_description
1 polymer ?
#
loop_
_entity_poly.entity_id
_entity_poly.type
_entity_poly.pdbx_seq_one_letter_code
_entity_poly.pdbx_strand_id
1 'polypeptide(L)' 'MDFFETSAFTNHNITETFTRLAEQVLAANKKDLDLLRMSNDELNLAALEEEEGLCDSTAGDERKGCWC' A
#
# COMPACT_ATOMS: atom_id res chain seq x y z
N MET A 1 -22.71 11.90 10.45
CA MET A 1 -22.64 10.48 10.09
C MET A 1 -24.07 9.99 10.08
N ASP A 2 -24.51 9.45 8.95
CA ASP A 2 -25.89 9.00 8.80
C ASP A 2 -26.09 7.69 9.59
N PHE A 3 -27.26 7.53 10.19
CA PHE A 3 -27.61 6.30 10.90
C PHE A 3 -27.80 5.17 9.89
N PHE A 4 -27.17 4.03 10.15
CA PHE A 4 -27.28 2.84 9.31
C PHE A 4 -27.64 1.64 10.19
N GLU A 5 -28.81 1.06 9.93
CA GLU A 5 -29.23 -0.16 10.60
C GLU A 5 -28.43 -1.36 10.06
N THR A 6 -27.92 -2.19 10.96
CA THR A 6 -27.15 -3.39 10.62
C THR A 6 -27.59 -4.55 11.49
N SER A 7 -27.47 -5.76 10.97
CA SER A 7 -27.67 -6.99 11.75
C SER A 7 -26.60 -7.99 11.40
N ALA A 8 -25.75 -8.30 12.38
CA ALA A 8 -24.70 -9.31 12.22
C ALA A 8 -25.31 -10.72 12.04
N PHE A 9 -26.45 -11.01 12.68
CA PHE A 9 -27.11 -12.31 12.60
C PHE A 9 -27.62 -12.61 11.18
N THR A 10 -28.18 -11.61 10.50
CA THR A 10 -28.70 -11.75 9.14
C THR A 10 -27.71 -11.29 8.06
N ASN A 11 -26.50 -10.89 8.46
CA ASN A 11 -25.52 -10.23 7.60
C ASN A 11 -26.09 -8.99 6.86
N HIS A 12 -27.09 -8.34 7.45
CA HIS A 12 -27.74 -7.17 6.86
C HIS A 12 -26.83 -5.95 7.00
N ASN A 13 -26.56 -5.29 5.87
CA ASN A 13 -25.79 -4.05 5.75
C ASN A 13 -24.37 -4.07 6.34
N ILE A 14 -23.79 -5.25 6.64
CA ILE A 14 -22.43 -5.35 7.19
C ILE A 14 -21.41 -4.81 6.18
N THR A 15 -21.37 -5.38 4.97
CA THR A 15 -20.43 -4.94 3.92
C THR A 15 -20.63 -3.47 3.57
N GLU A 16 -21.87 -3.06 3.35
CA GLU A 16 -22.21 -1.67 2.99
C GLU A 16 -21.72 -0.67 4.04
N THR A 17 -21.93 -0.98 5.33
CA THR A 17 -21.51 -0.10 6.43
C THR A 17 -19.98 0.03 6.48
N PHE A 18 -19.25 -1.07 6.32
CA PHE A 18 -17.78 -1.03 6.30
C PHE A 18 -17.24 -0.30 5.06
N THR A 19 -17.85 -0.50 3.89
CA THR A 19 -17.47 0.23 2.66
C THR A 19 -17.64 1.73 2.87
N ARG A 20 -18.79 2.18 3.36
CA ARG A 20 -19.05 3.61 3.61
C ARG A 20 -18.10 4.20 4.64
N LEU A 21 -17.82 3.46 5.71
CA LEU A 21 -16.85 3.89 6.72
C LEU A 21 -15.46 4.05 6.08
N ALA A 22 -15.02 3.08 5.29
CA ALA A 22 -13.74 3.14 4.59
C ALA A 22 -13.67 4.34 3.64
N GLU A 23 -14.71 4.60 2.86
CA GLU A 23 -14.81 5.77 1.98
C GLU A 23 -14.69 7.08 2.75
N GLN A 24 -15.35 7.19 3.91
CA GLN A 24 -15.28 8.38 4.77
C GLN A 24 -13.87 8.58 5.33
N VAL A 25 -13.22 7.52 5.79
CA VAL A 25 -11.84 7.57 6.27
C VAL A 25 -10.89 7.97 5.13
N LEU A 26 -11.03 7.39 3.93
CA LEU A 26 -10.23 7.80 2.77
C LEU A 26 -10.45 9.27 2.41
N ALA A 27 -11.70 9.73 2.38
CA ALA A 27 -12.03 11.12 2.06
C ALA A 27 -11.44 12.10 3.09
N ALA A 28 -11.49 11.77 4.38
CA ALA A 28 -10.95 12.59 5.45
C ALA A 28 -9.42 12.73 5.36
N ASN A 29 -8.72 11.65 4.97
CA ASN A 29 -7.26 11.60 4.91
C ASN A 29 -6.68 11.88 3.51
N LYS A 30 -7.52 12.23 2.52
CA LYS A 30 -7.11 12.37 1.12
C LYS A 30 -5.93 13.34 0.94
N LYS A 31 -5.94 14.49 1.62
CA LYS A 31 -4.86 15.49 1.52
C LYS A 31 -3.53 14.96 2.06
N ASP A 32 -3.57 14.21 3.16
CA ASP A 32 -2.37 13.65 3.77
C ASP A 32 -1.80 12.51 2.92
N LEU A 33 -2.68 11.70 2.31
CA LEU A 33 -2.28 10.67 1.34
C LEU A 33 -1.71 11.28 0.05
N ASP A 34 -2.31 12.35 -0.46
CA ASP A 34 -1.81 13.06 -1.65
C ASP A 34 -0.43 13.69 -1.35
N LEU A 35 -0.23 14.26 -0.16
CA LEU A 35 1.07 14.80 0.28
C LEU A 35 2.12 13.70 0.41
N LEU A 36 1.78 12.56 1.03
CA LEU A 36 2.68 11.41 1.14
C LEU A 36 3.07 10.88 -0.24
N ARG A 37 2.10 10.80 -1.17
CA ARG A 37 2.35 10.39 -2.54
C ARG A 37 3.35 11.33 -3.24
N MET A 38 3.13 12.64 -3.15
CA MET A 38 4.06 13.62 -3.71
C MET A 38 5.47 13.52 -3.10
N SER A 39 5.57 13.28 -1.78
CA SER A 39 6.86 13.08 -1.11
C SER A 39 7.58 11.79 -1.54
N ASN A 40 6.83 10.75 -1.93
CA ASN A 40 7.39 9.52 -2.48
C ASN A 40 7.85 9.73 -3.93
N ASP A 41 7.07 10.43 -4.73
CA ASP A 41 7.40 10.73 -6.13
C ASP A 41 8.66 11.61 -6.23
N GLU A 42 8.90 12.54 -5.29
CA GLU A 42 10.15 13.32 -5.19
C GLU A 42 11.37 12.46 -4.80
N LEU A 43 11.17 11.36 -4.08
CA LEU A 43 12.24 10.45 -3.65
C LEU A 43 12.67 9.45 -4.75
N ASN A 44 11.88 9.28 -5.82
CA ASN A 44 11.90 8.02 -6.58
C ASN A 44 12.22 8.15 -8.08
N LEU A 45 12.94 9.18 -8.52
CA LEU A 45 13.39 9.25 -9.92
C LEU A 45 14.90 9.46 -10.09
N ALA A 46 15.52 10.36 -9.32
CA ALA A 46 16.96 10.63 -9.47
C ALA A 46 17.86 9.65 -8.68
N ALA A 47 17.37 9.09 -7.57
CA ALA A 47 18.17 8.23 -6.70
C ALA A 47 18.30 6.78 -7.20
N LEU A 48 17.35 6.29 -8.01
CA LEU A 48 17.37 4.93 -8.55
C LEU A 48 18.17 4.81 -9.86
N GLU A 49 18.30 5.89 -10.65
CA GLU A 49 19.11 5.88 -11.89
C GLU A 49 20.62 5.82 -11.62
N GLU A 50 21.10 6.19 -10.43
CA GLU A 50 22.51 6.12 -10.05
C GLU A 50 22.96 4.73 -9.55
N GLU A 51 22.04 3.84 -9.16
CA GLU A 51 22.36 2.52 -8.60
C GLU A 51 22.54 1.42 -9.67
N GLU A 52 21.95 1.56 -10.86
CA GLU A 52 21.99 0.54 -11.93
C GLU A 52 23.37 0.43 -12.62
N GLY A 53 24.32 1.34 -12.34
CA GLY A 53 25.63 1.39 -12.99
C GLY A 53 26.80 0.67 -12.31
N LEU A 54 26.64 0.07 -11.11
CA LEU A 54 27.78 -0.35 -10.27
C LEU A 54 27.89 -1.83 -9.91
N CYS A 55 26.98 -2.70 -10.34
CA CYS A 55 26.95 -4.10 -9.91
C CYS A 55 27.08 -5.11 -11.07
N ASP A 56 28.03 -4.88 -11.98
CA ASP A 56 28.61 -5.94 -12.81
C ASP A 56 30.11 -6.07 -12.52
N SER A 57 30.46 -6.72 -11.41
CA SER A 57 31.74 -7.40 -11.18
C SER A 57 31.86 -7.87 -9.74
N THR A 58 31.52 -9.12 -9.45
CA THR A 58 32.45 -10.11 -8.85
C THR A 58 31.74 -11.44 -8.64
N ALA A 59 32.25 -12.45 -9.32
CA ALA A 59 31.90 -13.85 -9.17
C ALA A 59 32.27 -14.39 -7.78
N GLY A 60 31.47 -15.30 -7.24
CA GLY A 60 31.81 -16.07 -6.04
C GLY A 60 30.70 -17.03 -5.63
N ASP A 61 31.00 -18.32 -5.73
CA ASP A 61 30.24 -19.52 -5.33
C ASP A 61 29.66 -19.45 -3.90
N GLU A 62 28.50 -20.08 -3.65
CA GLU A 62 28.27 -21.04 -2.55
C GLU A 62 26.79 -21.45 -2.35
N ARG A 63 26.45 -22.60 -2.95
CA ARG A 63 25.70 -23.76 -2.40
C ARG A 63 24.34 -23.58 -1.67
N LYS A 64 23.31 -24.04 -2.40
CA LYS A 64 22.39 -25.17 -2.09
C LYS A 64 21.44 -25.07 -0.88
N GLY A 65 20.14 -24.96 -1.18
CA GLY A 65 19.05 -25.40 -0.31
C GLY A 65 17.70 -25.39 -1.06
N CYS A 66 17.28 -26.54 -1.59
CA CYS A 66 15.94 -26.76 -2.15
C CYS A 66 14.98 -27.13 -1.02
N TRP A 67 13.81 -26.52 -0.94
CA TRP A 67 12.67 -27.00 -0.16
C TRP A 67 11.61 -27.49 -1.15
N CYS A 68 11.44 -28.82 -1.19
CA CYS A 68 10.23 -29.47 -1.68
C CYS A 68 9.13 -29.35 -0.62
#